data_AF-A0A962LMG5-F1
#
_entry.id   AF-A0A962LMG5-F1
#
_cell.length_a   1.000
_cell.length_b   1.000
_cell.length_c   1.000
_cell.angle_alpha   90.00
_cell.angle_beta   90.00
_cell.angle_gamma   90.00
#
_symmetry.space_group_name_H-M   'P 1'
#
loop_
_entity.id
_entity.type
_entity.pdbx_description
1 polymer ?
#
loop_
_entity_poly.entity_id
_entity_poly.type
_entity_poly.pdbx_seq_one_letter_code
_entity_poly.pdbx_strand_id
1 'polypeptide(L)'
;MSVYERFEQVVVLVLSAVIAIIVVIALWRLISGVYSLLVVTALDPLDHAVFQATFGMIMTLLIAIEFKHSIIQVLHRRDHIIQVDAVILIAQLTLARKFIIFDLKSTDAMQIFALGFAVLVLAVAHWILRERVPADREDG
;
A
#
# COMPACT_ATOMS: atom_id res chain seq x y z
N MET A 1 -2.65 33.35 -0.19
CA MET A 1 -2.50 32.00 -0.78
C MET A 1 -1.59 32.13 -1.98
N SER A 2 -0.44 31.45 -1.94
CA SER A 2 0.55 31.43 -3.01
C SER A 2 0.00 30.70 -4.24
N VAL A 3 0.47 31.06 -5.45
CA VAL A 3 0.13 30.34 -6.70
C VAL A 3 0.49 28.85 -6.60
N TYR A 4 1.56 28.55 -5.86
CA TYR A 4 2.02 27.19 -5.58
C TYR A 4 1.01 26.37 -4.75
N GLU A 5 0.40 26.97 -3.72
CA GLU A 5 -0.60 26.30 -2.89
C GLU A 5 -1.87 25.96 -3.67
N ARG A 6 -2.30 26.86 -4.59
CA ARG A 6 -3.44 26.59 -5.48
C ARG A 6 -3.14 25.45 -6.44
N PHE A 7 -1.92 25.38 -6.97
CA PHE A 7 -1.49 24.28 -7.82
C PHE A 7 -1.51 22.94 -7.06
N GLU A 8 -0.95 22.89 -5.85
CA GLU A 8 -0.98 21.70 -5.01
C GLU A 8 -2.41 21.24 -4.70
N GLN A 9 -3.31 22.16 -4.36
CA GLN A 9 -4.72 21.83 -4.09
C GLN A 9 -5.41 21.23 -5.32
N VAL A 10 -5.18 21.77 -6.51
CA VAL A 10 -5.75 21.22 -7.76
C VAL A 10 -5.21 19.81 -8.01
N VAL A 11 -3.90 19.59 -7.84
CA VAL A 11 -3.28 18.28 -8.01
C VAL A 11 -3.86 17.26 -7.02
N VAL A 12 -3.97 17.60 -5.73
CA VAL A 12 -4.53 16.70 -4.72
C VAL A 12 -6.01 16.41 -4.97
N LEU A 13 -6.79 17.38 -5.43
CA LEU A 13 -8.19 17.17 -5.80
C LEU A 13 -8.31 16.15 -6.95
N VAL A 14 -7.51 16.32 -8.00
CA VAL A 14 -7.49 15.41 -9.16
C VAL A 14 -7.04 14.01 -8.73
N LEU A 15 -5.95 13.89 -7.96
CA LEU A 15 -5.50 12.59 -7.44
C LEU A 15 -6.57 11.92 -6.58
N SER A 16 -7.22 12.66 -5.69
CA SER A 16 -8.27 12.13 -4.81
C SER A 16 -9.46 11.59 -5.60
N ALA A 17 -9.86 12.28 -6.68
CA ALA A 17 -10.91 11.83 -7.57
C ALA A 17 -10.52 10.54 -8.32
N VAL A 18 -9.30 10.49 -8.87
CA VAL A 18 -8.78 9.31 -9.57
C VAL A 18 -8.72 8.10 -8.64
N ILE A 19 -8.19 8.27 -7.42
CA ILE A 19 -8.10 7.19 -6.43
C ILE A 19 -9.50 6.70 -6.03
N ALA A 20 -10.46 7.61 -5.84
CA ALA A 20 -11.84 7.23 -5.53
C ALA A 20 -12.47 6.35 -6.63
N ILE A 21 -12.26 6.70 -7.90
CA ILE A 21 -12.74 5.91 -9.05
C ILE A 21 -12.07 4.52 -9.04
N ILE A 22 -10.76 4.45 -8.84
CA ILE A 22 -10.01 3.18 -8.77
C ILE A 22 -10.55 2.29 -7.65
N VAL A 23 -10.80 2.85 -6.46
CA VAL A 23 -11.36 2.13 -5.30
C VAL A 23 -12.72 1.53 -5.63
N VAL A 24 -13.62 2.29 -6.25
CA VAL A 24 -14.96 1.80 -6.64
C VAL A 24 -14.86 0.65 -7.65
N ILE A 25 -14.03 0.81 -8.69
CA ILE A 25 -13.83 -0.23 -9.72
C ILE A 25 -13.23 -1.50 -9.11
N ALA A 26 -12.21 -1.35 -8.25
CA ALA A 26 -11.55 -2.47 -7.59
C ALA A 26 -12.48 -3.20 -6.62
N LEU A 27 -13.30 -2.46 -5.86
CA LEU A 27 -14.31 -3.04 -4.97
C LEU A 27 -15.37 -3.82 -5.76
N TRP A 28 -15.86 -3.26 -6.87
CA TRP A 28 -16.80 -3.96 -7.74
C TRP A 28 -16.21 -5.27 -8.29
N ARG A 29 -14.97 -5.22 -8.79
CA ARG A 29 -14.24 -6.41 -9.25
C ARG A 29 -14.12 -7.46 -8.16
N LEU A 30 -13.73 -7.06 -6.95
CA LEU A 30 -13.58 -7.95 -5.81
C LEU A 30 -14.90 -8.65 -5.47
N ILE A 31 -15.99 -7.89 -5.36
CA ILE A 31 -17.33 -8.44 -5.07
C ILE A 31 -17.76 -9.41 -6.17
N SER A 32 -17.58 -9.05 -7.44
CA SER A 32 -17.95 -9.92 -8.56
C SER A 32 -17.13 -11.21 -8.59
N GLY A 33 -15.84 -11.15 -8.26
CA GLY A 33 -14.95 -12.31 -8.17
C GLY A 33 -15.37 -13.24 -7.04
N VAL A 34 -15.57 -12.71 -5.84
CA VAL A 34 -16.03 -13.48 -4.67
C VAL A 34 -17.41 -14.10 -4.92
N TYR A 35 -18.34 -13.37 -5.53
CA TYR A 35 -19.65 -13.89 -5.89
C TYR A 35 -19.56 -15.05 -6.90
N SER A 36 -18.76 -14.90 -7.96
CA SER A 36 -18.52 -15.97 -8.93
C SER A 36 -17.93 -17.20 -8.25
N LEU A 37 -16.99 -17.02 -7.32
CA LEU A 37 -16.38 -18.10 -6.56
C LEU A 37 -17.37 -18.85 -5.66
N LEU A 38 -18.18 -18.12 -4.90
CA LEU A 38 -19.13 -18.70 -3.96
C LEU A 38 -20.32 -19.39 -4.64
N VAL A 39 -20.77 -18.88 -5.79
CA VAL A 39 -22.02 -19.33 -6.43
C VAL A 39 -21.78 -20.27 -7.61
N VAL A 40 -20.73 -20.05 -8.41
CA VAL A 40 -20.49 -20.81 -9.65
C VAL A 40 -19.51 -21.97 -9.44
N THR A 41 -18.56 -21.82 -8.52
CA THR A 41 -17.43 -22.77 -8.36
C THR A 41 -17.43 -23.37 -6.97
N ALA A 42 -18.39 -24.24 -6.65
CA ALA A 42 -18.37 -25.10 -5.46
C ALA A 42 -17.31 -26.22 -5.55
N LEU A 43 -16.17 -25.98 -6.22
CA LEU A 43 -15.05 -26.88 -6.38
C LEU A 43 -13.78 -26.16 -5.89
N ASP A 44 -13.39 -26.50 -4.66
CA ASP A 44 -12.22 -26.02 -3.91
C ASP A 44 -11.96 -24.50 -3.85
N PRO A 45 -12.72 -23.77 -3.01
CA PRO A 45 -12.37 -22.42 -2.54
C PRO A 45 -10.98 -22.31 -1.87
N LEU A 46 -10.31 -23.45 -1.62
CA LEU A 46 -8.95 -23.56 -1.08
C LEU A 46 -7.88 -23.72 -2.16
N ASP A 47 -8.20 -23.62 -3.46
CA ASP A 47 -7.15 -23.54 -4.47
C ASP A 47 -6.28 -22.30 -4.20
N HIS A 48 -5.00 -22.56 -3.98
CA HIS A 48 -4.03 -21.58 -3.52
C HIS A 48 -3.98 -20.37 -4.46
N ALA A 49 -4.11 -20.62 -5.78
CA ALA A 49 -4.09 -19.57 -6.79
C ALA A 49 -5.28 -18.61 -6.67
N VAL A 50 -6.46 -19.13 -6.35
CA VAL A 50 -7.70 -18.33 -6.31
C VAL A 50 -7.80 -17.54 -5.00
N PHE A 51 -7.41 -18.16 -3.89
CA PHE A 51 -7.25 -17.46 -2.61
C PHE A 51 -6.23 -16.33 -2.71
N GLN A 52 -5.07 -16.59 -3.31
CA GLN A 52 -4.01 -15.61 -3.50
C GLN A 52 -4.44 -14.45 -4.41
N ALA A 53 -5.16 -14.73 -5.51
CA ALA A 53 -5.70 -13.70 -6.39
C ALA A 53 -6.70 -12.79 -5.66
N THR A 54 -7.61 -13.37 -4.87
CA THR A 54 -8.62 -12.63 -4.11
C THR A 54 -7.98 -11.77 -3.03
N PHE A 55 -7.06 -12.33 -2.26
CA PHE A 55 -6.34 -11.60 -1.22
C PHE A 55 -5.46 -10.49 -1.82
N GLY A 56 -4.83 -10.75 -2.97
CA GLY A 56 -4.08 -9.75 -3.73
C GLY A 56 -4.94 -8.56 -4.16
N MET A 57 -6.19 -8.80 -4.59
CA MET A 57 -7.15 -7.74 -4.92
C MET A 57 -7.54 -6.92 -3.68
N ILE A 58 -7.78 -7.58 -2.54
CA ILE A 58 -8.05 -6.90 -1.26
C ILE A 58 -6.87 -6.00 -0.87
N MET A 59 -5.65 -6.51 -0.90
CA MET A 59 -4.44 -5.72 -0.59
C MET A 59 -4.27 -4.53 -1.53
N THR A 60 -4.60 -4.71 -2.82
CA THR A 60 -4.57 -3.61 -3.80
C THR A 60 -5.56 -2.51 -3.43
N LEU A 61 -6.76 -2.89 -2.98
CA LEU A 61 -7.80 -1.97 -2.53
C LEU A 61 -7.38 -1.22 -1.26
N LEU A 62 -6.80 -1.94 -0.28
CA LEU A 62 -6.28 -1.34 0.96
C LEU A 62 -5.17 -0.32 0.66
N ILE A 63 -4.23 -0.64 -0.24
CA ILE A 63 -3.19 0.32 -0.66
C ILE A 63 -3.81 1.57 -1.27
N ALA A 64 -4.84 1.44 -2.09
CA ALA A 64 -5.49 2.60 -2.72
C ALA A 64 -6.15 3.52 -1.66
N ILE A 65 -6.80 2.94 -0.66
CA ILE A 65 -7.40 3.70 0.45
C ILE A 65 -6.31 4.37 1.30
N GLU A 66 -5.23 3.64 1.62
CA GLU A 66 -4.09 4.14 2.39
C GLU A 66 -3.39 5.29 1.65
N PHE A 67 -3.21 5.16 0.34
CA PHE A 67 -2.56 6.18 -0.49
C PHE A 67 -3.37 7.48 -0.54
N LYS A 68 -4.70 7.40 -0.63
CA LYS A 68 -5.58 8.57 -0.48
C LYS A 68 -5.38 9.26 0.86
N HIS A 69 -5.32 8.49 1.95
CA HIS A 69 -5.11 9.02 3.30
C HIS A 69 -3.75 9.72 3.41
N SER A 70 -2.68 9.09 2.93
CA SER A 70 -1.33 9.64 2.93
C SER A 70 -1.23 10.95 2.14
N ILE A 71 -1.80 11.03 0.93
CA ILE A 71 -1.81 12.27 0.14
C ILE A 71 -2.51 13.41 0.88
N ILE A 72 -3.66 13.13 1.51
CA ILE A 72 -4.43 14.14 2.25
C ILE A 72 -3.66 14.61 3.49
N GLN A 73 -2.97 13.71 4.18
CA GLN A 73 -2.14 14.01 5.34
C GLN A 73 -0.94 14.89 4.97
N VAL A 74 -0.29 14.61 3.85
CA VAL A 74 0.81 15.40 3.29
C VAL A 74 0.39 16.85 3.03
N LEU A 75 -0.80 17.06 2.46
CA LEU A 75 -1.28 18.42 2.17
C LEU A 75 -1.62 19.22 3.44
N HIS A 76 -1.98 18.54 4.54
CA HIS A 76 -2.42 19.20 5.78
C HIS A 76 -1.28 19.59 6.73
N ARG A 77 -0.08 19.00 6.63
CA ARG A 77 1.04 19.30 7.54
C ARG A 77 2.22 19.91 6.80
N ARG A 78 2.50 21.18 7.11
CA ARG A 78 3.65 21.96 6.61
C ARG A 78 5.00 21.58 7.23
N ASP A 79 5.08 20.46 7.96
CA ASP A 79 6.31 20.06 8.65
C ASP A 79 7.05 18.97 7.86
N HIS A 80 8.09 19.41 7.16
CA HIS A 80 8.92 18.69 6.19
C HIS A 80 9.69 17.47 6.74
N ILE A 81 9.52 17.09 8.01
CA ILE A 81 10.35 16.07 8.69
C ILE A 81 9.56 14.77 8.99
N ILE A 82 8.23 14.83 9.13
CA ILE A 82 7.39 13.65 9.48
C ILE A 82 6.94 12.87 8.22
N GLN A 83 7.25 13.38 7.03
CA GLN A 83 6.76 12.81 5.77
C GLN A 83 7.51 11.55 5.33
N VAL A 84 8.78 11.40 5.73
CA VAL A 84 9.62 10.29 5.32
C VAL A 84 9.09 8.96 5.88
N ASP A 85 8.59 8.97 7.12
CA ASP A 85 8.00 7.79 7.76
C ASP A 85 6.77 7.27 7.01
N ALA A 86 5.86 8.17 6.59
CA ALA A 86 4.67 7.80 5.83
C ALA A 86 5.02 7.20 4.45
N VAL A 87 6.03 7.76 3.77
CA VAL A 87 6.49 7.24 2.48
C VAL A 87 7.14 5.86 2.63
N ILE A 88 7.92 5.66 3.69
CA ILE A 88 8.54 4.36 3.98
C ILE A 88 7.47 3.32 4.35
N LEU A 89 6.45 3.71 5.13
CA LEU A 89 5.33 2.83 5.47
C LEU A 89 4.61 2.35 4.20
N ILE A 90 4.35 3.26 3.25
CA ILE A 90 3.76 2.91 1.95
C ILE A 90 4.68 1.97 1.15
N ALA A 91 5.99 2.22 1.16
CA ALA A 91 6.96 1.35 0.48
C ALA A 91 6.96 -0.07 1.08
N GLN A 92 6.93 -0.19 2.41
CA GLN A 92 6.82 -1.46 3.12
C GLN A 92 5.50 -2.17 2.83
N LEU A 93 4.37 -1.46 2.84
CA LEU A 93 3.05 -2.01 2.49
C LEU A 93 3.02 -2.54 1.04
N THR A 94 3.64 -1.82 0.12
CA THR A 94 3.72 -2.20 -1.30
C THR A 94 4.56 -3.47 -1.48
N LEU A 95 5.68 -3.60 -0.76
CA LEU A 95 6.46 -4.83 -0.77
C LEU A 95 5.74 -6.00 -0.09
N ALA A 96 5.04 -5.76 1.02
CA ALA A 96 4.24 -6.78 1.69
C ALA A 96 3.20 -7.37 0.72
N ARG A 97 2.51 -6.53 -0.05
CA ARG A 97 1.60 -7.00 -1.11
C ARG A 97 2.32 -7.85 -2.15
N LYS A 98 3.52 -7.46 -2.61
CA LYS A 98 4.30 -8.23 -3.58
C LYS A 98 4.70 -9.61 -3.04
N PHE A 99 4.98 -9.70 -1.74
CA PHE A 99 5.25 -10.96 -1.05
C PHE A 99 4.01 -11.87 -0.96
N ILE A 100 2.83 -11.30 -0.70
CA ILE A 100 1.59 -12.08 -0.59
C ILE A 100 1.13 -12.66 -1.93
N ILE A 101 1.33 -11.93 -3.03
CA ILE A 101 0.97 -12.38 -4.40
C ILE A 101 2.05 -13.32 -4.99
N PHE A 102 3.17 -13.49 -4.30
CA PHE A 102 4.24 -14.36 -4.76
C PHE A 102 3.88 -15.85 -4.58
N ASP A 103 3.83 -16.62 -5.66
CA ASP A 103 3.59 -18.07 -5.61
C ASP A 103 4.89 -18.82 -5.29
N LEU A 104 4.97 -19.35 -4.08
CA LEU A 104 6.14 -20.06 -3.57
C LEU A 104 6.32 -21.46 -4.20
N LYS A 105 5.32 -21.99 -4.90
CA LYS A 105 5.36 -23.37 -5.44
C LYS A 105 6.02 -23.47 -6.82
N SER A 106 6.09 -22.37 -7.57
CA SER A 106 6.58 -22.34 -8.95
C SER A 106 7.86 -21.52 -9.14
N THR A 107 8.40 -20.96 -8.07
CA THR A 107 9.42 -19.91 -8.18
C THR A 107 10.79 -20.32 -7.66
N ASP A 108 11.82 -19.92 -8.40
CA ASP A 108 13.24 -20.13 -8.11
C ASP A 108 13.65 -19.55 -6.75
N ALA A 109 14.44 -20.30 -5.98
CA ALA A 109 14.87 -19.96 -4.63
C ALA A 109 15.61 -18.60 -4.57
N MET A 110 16.24 -18.21 -5.68
CA MET A 110 16.92 -16.92 -5.81
C MET A 110 15.95 -15.73 -5.69
N GLN A 111 14.72 -15.84 -6.20
CA GLN A 111 13.75 -14.74 -6.13
C GLN A 111 13.18 -14.56 -4.72
N ILE A 112 12.98 -15.67 -3.99
CA ILE A 112 12.58 -15.63 -2.58
C ILE A 112 13.66 -14.93 -1.75
N PHE A 113 14.92 -15.26 -1.99
CA PHE A 113 16.04 -14.63 -1.31
C PHE A 113 16.14 -13.13 -1.64
N ALA A 114 15.99 -12.75 -2.91
CA ALA A 114 16.01 -11.35 -3.33
C ALA A 114 14.88 -10.52 -2.67
N LEU A 115 13.66 -11.09 -2.57
CA LEU A 115 12.54 -10.45 -1.87
C LEU A 115 12.81 -10.31 -0.37
N GLY A 116 13.32 -11.36 0.29
CA GLY A 116 13.69 -11.32 1.70
C GLY A 116 14.78 -10.27 1.99
N PHE A 117 15.79 -10.19 1.13
CA PHE A 117 16.84 -9.18 1.21
C PHE A 117 16.28 -7.75 1.05
N ALA A 118 15.39 -7.52 0.09
CA ALA A 118 14.77 -6.22 -0.12
C ALA A 118 13.96 -5.76 1.11
N VAL A 119 13.22 -6.67 1.75
CA VAL A 119 12.48 -6.39 3.00
C VAL A 119 13.45 -6.03 4.13
N LEU A 120 14.55 -6.77 4.27
CA LEU A 120 15.55 -6.51 5.31
C LEU A 120 16.23 -5.15 5.13
N VAL A 121 16.61 -4.80 3.88
CA VAL A 121 17.20 -3.49 3.56
C VAL A 121 16.27 -2.35 3.92
N LEU A 122 14.97 -2.47 3.62
CA LEU A 122 13.98 -1.44 3.97
C LEU A 122 13.69 -1.36 5.46
N ALA A 123 13.70 -2.48 6.18
CA ALA A 123 13.58 -2.48 7.63
C ALA A 123 14.76 -1.74 8.29
N VAL A 124 15.99 -1.98 7.80
CA VAL A 124 17.20 -1.28 8.28
C VAL A 124 17.15 0.20 7.91
N ALA A 125 16.73 0.56 6.69
CA ALA A 125 16.59 1.96 6.29
C ALA A 125 15.60 2.71 7.19
N HIS A 126 14.44 2.10 7.48
CA HIS A 126 13.45 2.66 8.40
C HIS A 126 14.02 2.82 9.82
N TRP A 127 14.76 1.84 10.33
CA TRP A 127 15.38 1.89 11.65
C TRP A 127 16.36 3.07 11.79
N ILE A 128 17.26 3.24 10.81
CA ILE A 128 18.24 4.33 10.79
C ILE A 128 17.57 5.71 10.69
N LEU A 129 16.49 5.82 9.90
CA LEU A 129 15.74 7.07 9.76
C LEU A 129 15.03 7.45 11.07
N ARG A 130 14.43 6.47 11.76
CA ARG A 130 13.78 6.66 13.05
C ARG A 130 14.75 7.10 14.14
N GLU A 131 15.97 6.56 14.17
CA GLU A 131 16.99 6.92 15.18
C GLU A 131 17.56 8.33 15.01
N ARG A 132 17.39 8.92 13.82
CA ARG A 132 17.80 10.31 13.55
C ARG A 132 16.73 11.35 13.89
N VAL A 133 15.54 10.92 14.29
CA VAL A 133 14.52 11.78 14.88
C VAL A 133 14.62 11.62 16.40
N PRO A 134 15.46 12.43 17.09
CA PRO A 134 15.51 12.40 18.54
C PRO A 134 14.12 12.74 19.08
N ALA A 135 13.63 11.89 19.97
CA ALA A 135 12.48 12.18 20.82
C ALA A 135 12.83 13.40 21.68
N ASP A 136 12.52 14.59 21.19
CA ASP A 136 12.57 15.80 21.99
C ASP A 136 11.15 16.35 22.11
N ARG A 137 10.67 16.33 23.36
CA ARG A 137 9.39 16.82 23.92
C ARG A 137 8.35 15.76 24.31
N GLU A 138 8.73 14.90 25.25
CA GLU A 138 7.87 14.62 26.41
C GLU A 138 8.59 15.23 27.62
N ASP A 139 8.23 16.46 28.00
CA ASP A 139 8.36 17.04 29.35
C ASP A 139 7.88 18.50 29.32
N GLY A 140 6.75 18.77 29.97
CA GLY A 140 6.15 20.10 30.13
C GLY A 140 4.66 20.05 30.39
#